data_AF-A0AA95JJ94-F1
#
_entry.id   AF-A0AA95JJ94-F1
#
_cell.length_a   1.000
_cell.length_b   1.000
_cell.length_c   1.000
_cell.angle_alpha   90.00
_cell.angle_beta   90.00
_cell.angle_gamma   90.00
#
_symmetry.space_group_name_H-M   'P 1'
#
loop_
_entity.id
_entity.type
_entity.pdbx_description
1 polymer ?
#
loop_
_entity_poly.entity_id
_entity_poly.type
_entity_poly.pdbx_seq_one_letter_code
_entity_poly.pdbx_strand_id
1 'polypeptide(L)'
;MRTDDWIAPSPLLHGRSPDGIWWDELENALARLGTVPTARRAVDPADICRRVAVFFGLDVDTDVTAWRPSHGDLGWHTLRTDPFELVGREAWGLAPRGHDAATLLAYSLGVPDAAAEVERRFRADLDSDDGVVAQLAVLAGLLAGADRGEHLHLVPAIHQRVDRLIGRATRARPARSASARAAHEGLLLSST
;
A
#
# COMPACT_ATOMS: atom_id res chain seq x y z
N MET A 1 -17.70 -23.28 23.97
CA MET A 1 -16.94 -22.01 24.14
C MET A 1 -17.02 -21.33 22.81
N ARG A 2 -17.86 -20.30 22.68
CA ARG A 2 -18.09 -19.60 21.40
C ARG A 2 -16.87 -18.72 21.14
N THR A 3 -16.14 -19.02 20.07
CA THR A 3 -15.24 -18.08 19.41
C THR A 3 -16.12 -16.95 18.89
N ASP A 4 -15.94 -15.76 19.45
CA ASP A 4 -16.67 -14.58 19.00
C ASP A 4 -16.29 -14.31 17.54
N ASP A 5 -17.27 -14.38 16.64
CA ASP A 5 -17.17 -13.99 15.23
C ASP A 5 -16.63 -12.55 15.17
N TRP A 6 -15.32 -12.39 15.02
CA TRP A 6 -14.71 -11.08 14.84
C TRP A 6 -15.03 -10.60 13.43
N ILE A 7 -16.10 -9.82 13.31
CA ILE A 7 -16.40 -8.99 12.15
C ILE A 7 -16.00 -7.56 12.53
N ALA A 8 -14.91 -7.04 11.96
CA ALA A 8 -14.66 -5.61 12.06
C ALA A 8 -15.66 -4.89 11.14
N PRO A 9 -16.64 -4.10 11.64
CA PRO A 9 -17.54 -3.31 10.79
C PRO A 9 -16.82 -2.09 10.17
N SER A 10 -15.52 -1.98 10.40
CA SER A 10 -14.68 -0.82 10.13
C SER A 10 -13.33 -1.33 9.61
N PRO A 11 -12.65 -0.58 8.74
CA PRO A 11 -11.33 -0.98 8.24
C PRO A 11 -10.27 -1.05 9.34
N LEU A 12 -10.58 -0.59 10.56
CA LEU A 12 -9.71 -0.62 11.72
C LEU A 12 -9.88 -1.91 12.54
N LEU A 13 -8.76 -2.42 13.05
CA LEU A 13 -8.79 -3.43 14.10
C LEU A 13 -9.33 -2.80 15.40
N HIS A 14 -10.30 -3.45 16.04
CA HIS A 14 -10.63 -3.16 17.44
C HIS A 14 -10.30 -4.44 18.25
N GLY A 15 -9.92 -4.32 19.52
CA GLY A 15 -9.57 -5.51 20.32
C GLY A 15 -8.17 -6.09 20.04
N ARG A 16 -7.98 -7.38 20.34
CA ARG A 16 -6.67 -8.07 20.27
C ARG A 16 -6.37 -8.53 18.84
N SER A 17 -5.08 -8.55 18.49
CA SER A 17 -4.60 -9.13 17.23
C SER A 17 -4.96 -10.63 17.14
N PRO A 18 -5.33 -11.14 15.94
CA PRO A 18 -5.55 -12.58 15.73
C PRO A 18 -4.32 -13.44 16.05
N ASP A 19 -4.54 -14.73 16.23
CA ASP A 19 -3.47 -15.68 16.54
C ASP A 19 -2.59 -16.02 15.33
N GLY A 20 -1.51 -16.77 15.56
CA GLY A 20 -0.55 -17.11 14.53
C GLY A 20 -1.13 -17.93 13.37
N ILE A 21 -2.11 -18.81 13.63
CA ILE A 21 -2.73 -19.64 12.60
C ILE A 21 -3.49 -18.75 11.61
N TRP A 22 -4.27 -17.82 12.13
CA TRP A 22 -5.02 -16.88 11.30
C TRP A 22 -4.10 -16.04 10.40
N TRP A 23 -2.95 -15.60 10.92
CA TRP A 23 -1.98 -14.85 10.12
C TRP A 23 -1.36 -15.69 9.01
N ASP A 24 -1.04 -16.96 9.29
CA ASP A 24 -0.53 -17.88 8.28
C ASP A 24 -1.58 -18.10 7.17
N GLU A 25 -2.87 -18.15 7.52
CA GLU A 25 -3.96 -18.24 6.54
C GLU A 25 -4.07 -16.99 5.67
N LEU A 26 -3.89 -15.80 6.24
CA LEU A 26 -3.83 -14.54 5.49
C LEU A 26 -2.68 -14.52 4.48
N GLU A 27 -1.46 -14.84 4.92
CA GLU A 27 -0.30 -14.90 4.04
C GLU A 27 -0.52 -15.90 2.89
N ASN A 28 -1.03 -17.08 3.21
CA ASN A 28 -1.34 -18.10 2.21
C ASN A 28 -2.44 -17.64 1.24
N ALA A 29 -3.45 -16.91 1.70
CA ALA A 29 -4.51 -16.38 0.85
C ALA A 29 -3.97 -15.31 -0.11
N LEU A 30 -3.13 -14.40 0.36
CA LEU A 30 -2.50 -13.36 -0.47
C LEU A 30 -1.48 -13.97 -1.44
N ALA A 31 -0.71 -14.97 -1.01
CA ALA A 31 0.20 -15.71 -1.89
C ALA A 31 -0.57 -16.39 -3.04
N ARG A 32 -1.69 -17.05 -2.73
CA ARG A 32 -2.57 -17.64 -3.77
C ARG A 32 -3.13 -16.57 -4.70
N LEU A 33 -3.61 -15.45 -4.16
CA LEU A 33 -4.12 -14.33 -4.95
C LEU A 33 -3.07 -13.81 -5.94
N GLY A 34 -1.82 -13.66 -5.50
CA GLY A 34 -0.70 -13.21 -6.31
C GLY A 34 -0.36 -14.12 -7.51
N THR A 35 -0.92 -15.33 -7.57
CA THR A 35 -0.74 -16.26 -8.71
C THR A 35 -1.85 -16.17 -9.76
N VAL A 36 -2.95 -15.46 -9.48
CA VAL A 36 -4.11 -15.38 -10.38
C VAL A 36 -3.82 -14.37 -11.50
N PRO A 37 -3.73 -14.79 -12.77
CA PRO A 37 -3.45 -13.87 -13.87
C PRO A 37 -4.60 -12.88 -14.07
N THR A 38 -4.28 -11.61 -14.32
CA THR A 38 -5.28 -10.58 -14.58
C THR A 38 -4.70 -9.40 -15.36
N ALA A 39 -5.56 -8.70 -16.09
CA ALA A 39 -5.27 -7.41 -16.70
C ALA A 39 -6.00 -6.25 -16.01
N ARG A 40 -6.85 -6.55 -15.00
CA ARG A 40 -7.50 -5.53 -14.17
C ARG A 40 -6.44 -4.77 -13.40
N ARG A 41 -6.64 -3.47 -13.20
CA ARG A 41 -5.80 -2.64 -12.34
C ARG A 41 -6.57 -2.35 -11.05
N ALA A 42 -5.94 -2.60 -9.91
CA ALA A 42 -6.50 -2.23 -8.61
C ALA A 42 -6.30 -0.73 -8.34
N VAL A 43 -5.18 -0.18 -8.84
CA VAL A 43 -4.78 1.21 -8.64
C VAL A 43 -4.28 1.83 -9.95
N ASP A 44 -4.38 3.15 -10.05
CA ASP A 44 -3.87 3.90 -11.19
C ASP A 44 -2.43 4.40 -10.89
N PRO A 45 -1.43 4.07 -11.73
CA PRO A 45 -0.05 4.54 -11.55
C PRO A 45 0.06 6.07 -11.47
N ALA A 46 -0.72 6.79 -12.30
CA ALA A 46 -0.69 8.24 -12.32
C ALA A 46 -1.26 8.82 -11.01
N ASP A 47 -2.27 8.16 -10.45
CA ASP A 47 -2.85 8.53 -9.16
C ASP A 47 -1.85 8.31 -8.00
N ILE A 48 -1.08 7.22 -8.03
CA ILE A 48 0.01 6.96 -7.08
C ILE A 48 1.03 8.09 -7.12
N CYS A 49 1.62 8.37 -8.29
CA CYS A 49 2.64 9.40 -8.44
C CYS A 49 2.10 10.77 -8.00
N ARG A 50 0.88 11.11 -8.41
CA ARG A 50 0.23 12.38 -8.06
C ARG A 50 0.03 12.53 -6.55
N ARG A 51 -0.51 11.52 -5.87
CA ARG A 51 -0.77 11.59 -4.41
C ARG A 51 0.52 11.75 -3.63
N VAL A 52 1.55 10.97 -3.97
CA VAL A 52 2.85 11.04 -3.31
C VAL A 52 3.52 12.41 -3.52
N ALA A 53 3.44 12.95 -4.73
CA ALA A 53 3.95 14.29 -5.02
C ALA A 53 3.20 15.38 -4.24
N VAL A 54 1.86 15.33 -4.18
CA VAL A 54 1.04 16.34 -3.51
C VAL A 54 1.24 16.32 -1.99
N PHE A 55 1.22 15.15 -1.36
CA PHE A 55 1.27 15.06 0.11
C PHE A 55 2.68 15.13 0.68
N PHE A 56 3.69 14.67 -0.07
CA PHE A 56 5.05 14.52 0.46
C PHE A 56 6.12 15.25 -0.36
N GLY A 57 5.77 15.85 -1.50
CA GLY A 57 6.74 16.55 -2.36
C GLY A 57 7.75 15.61 -3.02
N LEU A 58 7.42 14.32 -3.15
CA LEU A 58 8.31 13.30 -3.68
C LEU A 58 7.91 12.90 -5.10
N ASP A 59 8.92 12.81 -5.96
CA ASP A 59 8.78 12.24 -7.30
C ASP A 59 9.13 10.76 -7.26
N VAL A 60 8.10 9.91 -7.37
CA VAL A 60 8.23 8.45 -7.35
C VAL A 60 7.96 7.86 -8.73
N ASP A 61 8.77 6.88 -9.08
CA ASP A 61 8.58 6.08 -10.29
C ASP A 61 7.74 4.84 -9.94
N THR A 62 6.88 4.42 -10.86
CA THR A 62 6.08 3.20 -10.71
C THR A 62 6.27 2.33 -11.94
N ASP A 63 7.07 1.27 -11.80
CA ASP A 63 7.22 0.28 -12.87
C ASP A 63 6.01 -0.64 -12.92
N VAL A 64 5.06 -0.31 -13.79
CA VAL A 64 3.83 -1.08 -13.98
C VAL A 64 4.06 -2.50 -14.50
N THR A 65 5.24 -2.81 -15.04
CA THR A 65 5.56 -4.14 -15.56
C THR A 65 5.87 -5.15 -14.45
N ALA A 66 6.26 -4.66 -13.26
CA ALA A 66 6.53 -5.46 -12.08
C ALA A 66 5.30 -5.66 -11.18
N TRP A 67 4.16 -5.03 -11.52
CA TRP A 67 2.95 -5.08 -10.70
C TRP A 67 2.40 -6.49 -10.58
N ARG A 68 1.90 -6.79 -9.38
CA ARG A 68 1.40 -8.13 -9.01
C ARG A 68 -0.09 -8.07 -8.73
N PRO A 69 -0.80 -9.21 -8.91
CA PRO A 69 -2.18 -9.29 -8.46
C PRO A 69 -2.29 -9.02 -6.96
N SER A 70 -3.25 -8.18 -6.61
CA SER A 70 -3.47 -7.60 -5.28
C SER A 70 -4.97 -7.62 -4.99
N HIS A 71 -5.33 -7.69 -3.71
CA HIS A 71 -6.70 -7.54 -3.25
C HIS A 71 -7.23 -6.13 -3.58
N GLY A 72 -6.35 -5.13 -3.48
CA GLY A 72 -6.62 -3.74 -3.89
C GLY A 72 -7.30 -2.89 -2.81
N ASP A 73 -7.85 -3.54 -1.78
CA ASP A 73 -8.45 -2.88 -0.61
C ASP A 73 -8.34 -3.77 0.65
N LEU A 74 -7.12 -4.16 1.03
CA LEU A 74 -6.89 -5.05 2.17
C LEU A 74 -6.96 -4.31 3.52
N GLY A 75 -8.16 -4.02 4.01
CA GLY A 75 -8.41 -3.51 5.37
C GLY A 75 -8.96 -4.59 6.31
N TRP A 76 -9.02 -4.33 7.62
CA TRP A 76 -9.53 -5.32 8.59
C TRP A 76 -10.98 -5.73 8.35
N HIS A 77 -11.77 -4.87 7.69
CA HIS A 77 -13.15 -5.14 7.29
C HIS A 77 -13.30 -6.21 6.19
N THR A 78 -12.23 -6.49 5.43
CA THR A 78 -12.23 -7.51 4.35
C THR A 78 -11.76 -8.88 4.82
N LEU A 79 -11.51 -9.04 6.13
CA LEU A 79 -11.00 -10.26 6.72
C LEU A 79 -12.00 -10.87 7.73
N ARG A 80 -12.10 -12.19 7.75
CA ARG A 80 -12.91 -12.97 8.71
C ARG A 80 -12.03 -13.94 9.49
N THR A 81 -12.49 -14.39 10.65
CA THR A 81 -11.67 -15.13 11.62
C THR A 81 -12.16 -16.56 11.90
N ASP A 82 -13.43 -16.90 11.63
CA ASP A 82 -13.98 -18.24 11.87
C ASP A 82 -15.11 -18.57 10.87
N PRO A 83 -14.82 -19.22 9.73
CA PRO A 83 -13.49 -19.55 9.22
C PRO A 83 -12.75 -18.31 8.71
N PHE A 84 -11.43 -18.43 8.48
CA PHE A 84 -10.71 -17.40 7.74
C PHE A 84 -11.28 -17.24 6.34
N GLU A 85 -11.62 -16.01 5.98
CA GLU A 85 -12.10 -15.65 4.65
C GLU A 85 -11.60 -14.27 4.24
N LEU A 86 -11.15 -14.16 2.98
CA LEU A 86 -10.83 -12.92 2.30
C LEU A 86 -12.00 -12.51 1.40
N VAL A 87 -12.75 -11.48 1.82
CA VAL A 87 -13.98 -11.00 1.16
C VAL A 87 -13.76 -9.64 0.47
N GLY A 88 -14.70 -9.18 -0.36
CA GLY A 88 -14.64 -7.82 -0.92
C GLY A 88 -13.68 -7.64 -2.10
N ARG A 89 -13.75 -8.54 -3.10
CA ARG A 89 -12.82 -8.60 -4.24
C ARG A 89 -13.09 -7.62 -5.39
N GLU A 90 -13.92 -6.61 -5.17
CA GLU A 90 -14.33 -5.70 -6.25
C GLU A 90 -13.16 -4.84 -6.75
N ALA A 91 -12.27 -4.44 -5.82
CA ALA A 91 -11.07 -3.65 -6.08
C ALA A 91 -9.89 -4.47 -6.63
N TRP A 92 -10.03 -5.80 -6.78
CA TRP A 92 -8.89 -6.64 -7.12
C TRP A 92 -8.31 -6.35 -8.52
N GLY A 93 -6.99 -6.47 -8.62
CA GLY A 93 -6.25 -6.25 -9.85
C GLY A 93 -4.76 -6.10 -9.60
N LEU A 94 -4.04 -5.62 -10.61
CA LEU A 94 -2.61 -5.33 -10.53
C LEU A 94 -2.36 -4.07 -9.68
N ALA A 95 -1.37 -4.17 -8.78
CA ALA A 95 -0.85 -3.07 -7.97
C ALA A 95 0.67 -3.24 -7.76
N PRO A 96 1.40 -2.20 -7.29
CA PRO A 96 2.78 -2.34 -6.88
C PRO A 96 2.94 -3.43 -5.82
N ARG A 97 4.11 -4.09 -5.80
CA ARG A 97 4.43 -5.06 -4.76
C ARG A 97 4.22 -4.43 -3.37
N GLY A 98 3.57 -5.17 -2.48
CA GLY A 98 3.32 -4.73 -1.11
C GLY A 98 2.13 -3.79 -0.94
N HIS A 99 1.32 -3.54 -1.99
CA HIS A 99 0.12 -2.72 -1.87
C HIS A 99 -0.85 -3.21 -0.78
N ASP A 100 -1.22 -4.50 -0.80
CA ASP A 100 -2.11 -5.06 0.23
C ASP A 100 -1.50 -4.95 1.64
N ALA A 101 -0.21 -5.28 1.78
CA ALA A 101 0.50 -5.16 3.06
C ALA A 101 0.57 -3.71 3.56
N ALA A 102 0.76 -2.75 2.65
CA ALA A 102 0.78 -1.32 2.94
C ALA A 102 -0.58 -0.84 3.43
N THR A 103 -1.67 -1.25 2.77
CA THR A 103 -3.05 -0.94 3.17
C THR A 103 -3.36 -1.49 4.56
N LEU A 104 -3.05 -2.78 4.79
CA LEU A 104 -3.29 -3.41 6.08
C LEU A 104 -2.46 -2.76 7.20
N LEU A 105 -1.20 -2.43 6.93
CA LEU A 105 -0.34 -1.73 7.88
C LEU A 105 -0.91 -0.35 8.23
N ALA A 106 -1.32 0.42 7.23
CA ALA A 106 -1.82 1.78 7.41
C ALA A 106 -3.05 1.81 8.33
N TYR A 107 -4.00 0.88 8.13
CA TYR A 107 -5.16 0.73 9.02
C TYR A 107 -4.85 0.09 10.38
N SER A 108 -3.64 -0.46 10.56
CA SER A 108 -3.16 -1.02 11.83
C SER A 108 -2.37 -0.03 12.66
N LEU A 109 -1.98 1.14 12.13
CA LEU A 109 -1.10 2.11 12.82
C LEU A 109 -1.65 2.61 14.17
N GLY A 110 -2.98 2.57 14.37
CA GLY A 110 -3.62 2.91 15.64
C GLY A 110 -3.49 1.82 16.73
N VAL A 111 -3.02 0.62 16.37
CA VAL A 111 -2.86 -0.53 17.27
C VAL A 111 -1.42 -1.06 17.13
N PRO A 112 -0.47 -0.60 17.97
CA PRO A 112 0.96 -0.84 17.78
C PRO A 112 1.35 -2.32 17.63
N ASP A 113 0.74 -3.22 18.42
CA ASP A 113 1.02 -4.65 18.34
C ASP A 113 0.62 -5.25 16.99
N ALA A 114 -0.52 -4.82 16.44
CA ALA A 114 -0.98 -5.27 15.13
C ALA A 114 -0.13 -4.69 13.99
N ALA A 115 0.23 -3.40 14.08
CA ALA A 115 1.14 -2.79 13.11
C ALA A 115 2.51 -3.50 13.10
N ALA A 116 3.08 -3.80 14.28
CA ALA A 116 4.33 -4.53 14.40
C ALA A 116 4.24 -5.94 13.81
N GLU A 117 3.10 -6.61 13.98
CA GLU A 117 2.86 -7.93 13.41
C GLU A 117 2.83 -7.91 11.88
N VAL A 118 2.09 -6.95 11.29
CA VAL A 118 2.04 -6.75 9.84
C VAL A 118 3.43 -6.42 9.30
N GLU A 119 4.17 -5.52 9.96
CA GLU A 119 5.54 -5.17 9.57
C GLU A 119 6.49 -6.37 9.62
N ARG A 120 6.35 -7.25 10.62
CA ARG A 120 7.20 -8.44 10.76
C ARG A 120 6.92 -9.44 9.65
N ARG A 121 5.65 -9.74 9.40
CA ARG A 121 5.20 -10.80 8.49
C ARG A 121 5.36 -10.40 7.02
N PHE A 122 5.01 -9.16 6.69
CA PHE A 122 5.09 -8.64 5.31
C PHE A 122 6.35 -7.82 5.03
N ARG A 123 7.39 -7.96 5.85
CA ARG A 123 8.63 -7.17 5.74
C ARG A 123 9.21 -7.18 4.33
N ALA A 124 9.29 -8.35 3.70
CA ALA A 124 9.89 -8.50 2.39
C ALA A 124 9.18 -7.69 1.29
N ASP A 125 7.87 -7.47 1.44
CA ASP A 125 7.10 -6.65 0.53
C ASP A 125 7.18 -5.16 0.92
N LEU A 126 6.99 -4.85 2.20
CA LEU A 126 7.01 -3.47 2.73
C LEU A 126 8.37 -2.78 2.58
N ASP A 127 9.47 -3.51 2.71
CA ASP A 127 10.82 -2.95 2.61
C ASP A 127 11.35 -2.90 1.17
N SER A 128 10.61 -3.41 0.18
CA SER A 128 10.97 -3.26 -1.24
C SER A 128 10.73 -1.84 -1.75
N ASP A 129 11.39 -1.44 -2.84
CA ASP A 129 11.21 -0.09 -3.42
C ASP A 129 9.74 0.19 -3.77
N ASP A 130 9.07 -0.75 -4.44
CA ASP A 130 7.63 -0.70 -4.73
C ASP A 130 6.78 -0.68 -3.44
N GLY A 131 7.20 -1.40 -2.40
CA GLY A 131 6.53 -1.41 -1.10
C GLY A 131 6.61 -0.09 -0.36
N VAL A 132 7.73 0.62 -0.48
CA VAL A 132 7.88 1.99 0.04
C VAL A 132 6.95 2.94 -0.72
N VAL A 133 6.92 2.85 -2.06
CA VAL A 133 6.00 3.65 -2.89
C VAL A 133 4.54 3.35 -2.55
N ALA A 134 4.18 2.08 -2.39
CA ALA A 134 2.84 1.64 -2.03
C ALA A 134 2.41 2.20 -0.66
N GLN A 135 3.30 2.14 0.34
CA GLN A 135 3.03 2.73 1.66
C GLN A 135 2.80 4.24 1.56
N LEU A 136 3.66 4.97 0.85
CA LEU A 136 3.45 6.41 0.67
C LEU A 136 2.11 6.69 -0.03
N ALA A 137 1.77 5.96 -1.09
CA ALA A 137 0.51 6.17 -1.80
C ALA A 137 -0.74 5.92 -0.92
N VAL A 138 -0.73 4.86 -0.12
CA VAL A 138 -1.80 4.52 0.82
C VAL A 138 -1.92 5.58 1.91
N LEU A 139 -0.80 5.96 2.54
CA LEU A 139 -0.76 6.95 3.61
C LEU A 139 -1.24 8.33 3.11
N ALA A 140 -0.85 8.73 1.89
CA ALA A 140 -1.39 9.93 1.25
C ALA A 140 -2.92 9.84 1.03
N GLY A 141 -3.42 8.67 0.65
CA GLY A 141 -4.85 8.40 0.55
C GLY A 141 -5.59 8.60 1.89
N LEU A 142 -5.04 8.08 2.99
CA LEU A 142 -5.61 8.26 4.33
C LEU A 142 -5.54 9.72 4.80
N LEU A 143 -4.47 10.46 4.51
CA LEU A 143 -4.40 11.89 4.82
C LEU A 143 -5.45 12.68 4.04
N ALA A 144 -5.65 12.37 2.75
CA ALA A 144 -6.73 12.97 1.97
C ALA A 144 -8.13 12.65 2.56
N GLY A 145 -8.31 11.47 3.15
CA GLY A 145 -9.50 11.12 3.93
C GLY A 145 -9.63 11.92 5.22
N ALA A 146 -8.52 12.12 5.93
CA ALA A 146 -8.46 12.93 7.14
C ALA A 146 -8.84 14.39 6.89
N ASP A 147 -8.49 14.97 5.74
CA ASP A 147 -8.95 16.30 5.32
C ASP A 147 -10.49 16.39 5.22
N ARG A 148 -11.18 15.25 5.03
CA ARG A 148 -12.64 15.12 5.03
C ARG A 148 -13.23 14.67 6.37
N GLY A 149 -12.40 14.50 7.40
CA GLY A 149 -12.81 14.04 8.72
C GLY A 149 -12.76 12.53 8.95
N GLU A 150 -12.21 11.75 8.01
CA GLU A 150 -12.10 10.29 8.14
C GLU A 150 -10.83 9.92 8.94
N HIS A 151 -10.91 8.91 9.83
CA HIS A 151 -9.74 8.31 10.49
C HIS A 151 -8.74 9.31 11.15
N LEU A 152 -9.21 10.46 11.65
CA LEU A 152 -8.36 11.54 12.21
C LEU A 152 -7.36 11.05 13.27
N HIS A 153 -7.71 10.03 14.05
CA HIS A 153 -6.86 9.45 15.07
C HIS A 153 -5.60 8.75 14.51
N LEU A 154 -5.58 8.38 13.22
CA LEU A 154 -4.40 7.80 12.57
C LEU A 154 -3.37 8.84 12.15
N VAL A 155 -3.76 10.11 11.99
CA VAL A 155 -2.90 11.17 11.43
C VAL A 155 -1.52 11.26 12.12
N PRO A 156 -1.42 11.27 13.47
CA PRO A 156 -0.11 11.31 14.12
C PRO A 156 0.78 10.11 13.78
N ALA A 157 0.21 8.91 13.75
CA ALA A 157 0.95 7.68 13.44
C ALA A 157 1.34 7.61 11.96
N ILE A 158 0.50 8.13 11.06
CA ILE A 158 0.79 8.26 9.64
C ILE A 158 2.02 9.15 9.43
N HIS A 159 2.08 10.34 10.04
CA HIS A 159 3.25 11.22 9.92
C HIS A 159 4.54 10.56 10.42
N GLN A 160 4.48 9.88 11.57
CA GLN A 160 5.64 9.13 12.10
C GLN A 160 6.11 8.03 11.13
N ARG A 161 5.20 7.32 10.47
CA ARG A 161 5.53 6.31 9.47
C ARG A 161 6.17 6.94 8.24
N VAL A 162 5.61 8.04 7.73
CA VAL A 162 6.13 8.79 6.59
C VAL A 162 7.56 9.25 6.85
N ASP A 163 7.85 9.84 8.02
CA ASP A 163 9.21 10.30 8.36
C ASP A 163 10.23 9.16 8.30
N ARG A 164 9.86 7.96 8.76
CA ARG A 164 10.71 6.75 8.65
C ARG A 164 10.93 6.33 7.20
N LEU A 165 9.91 6.42 6.34
CA LEU A 165 9.99 6.05 4.93
C LEU A 165 10.82 7.05 4.13
N ILE A 166 10.63 8.35 4.33
CA ILE A 166 11.40 9.40 3.64
C ILE A 166 12.87 9.32 4.05
N GLY A 167 13.16 9.07 5.33
CA GLY A 167 14.53 8.83 5.80
C GLY A 167 15.21 7.62 5.15
N ARG A 168 14.45 6.65 4.61
CA ARG A 168 14.96 5.51 3.83
C ARG A 168 15.08 5.84 2.34
N ALA A 169 14.03 6.41 1.74
CA ALA A 169 13.99 6.74 0.31
C ALA A 169 15.09 7.75 -0.10
N THR A 170 15.37 8.72 0.76
CA THR A 170 16.46 9.70 0.57
C THR A 170 17.86 9.08 0.61
N ARG A 171 18.04 7.91 1.24
CA ARG A 171 19.31 7.18 1.27
C ARG A 171 19.48 6.22 0.10
N ALA A 172 18.37 5.76 -0.50
CA ALA A 172 18.36 4.73 -1.54
C ALA A 172 18.47 5.28 -2.97
N ARG A 173 18.04 6.52 -3.24
CA ARG A 173 17.99 7.08 -4.60
C ARG A 173 19.27 7.88 -4.94
N PRO A 174 20.12 7.45 -5.89
CA PRO A 174 21.03 8.36 -6.56
C PRO A 174 20.22 9.36 -7.38
N ALA A 175 20.68 10.61 -7.48
CA ALA A 175 20.06 11.62 -8.31
C ALA A 175 19.96 11.12 -9.76
N ARG A 176 18.75 10.83 -10.24
CA ARG A 176 18.54 10.67 -11.69
C ARG A 176 18.78 12.03 -12.31
N SER A 177 19.87 12.15 -13.06
CA SER A 177 20.19 13.33 -13.86
C SER A 177 19.02 13.65 -14.78
N ALA A 178 18.55 14.89 -14.72
CA ALA A 178 17.55 15.43 -15.64
C ALA A 178 18.15 15.48 -17.07
N SER A 179 18.09 14.37 -17.80
CA SER A 179 18.43 14.34 -19.22
C SER A 179 17.49 13.41 -19.99
N ALA A 180 16.23 13.83 -20.12
CA ALA A 180 15.30 13.25 -21.10
C ALA A 180 14.21 14.24 -21.51
N ARG A 181 14.56 15.52 -21.68
CA ARG A 181 13.64 16.53 -22.24
C ARG A 181 14.31 17.48 -23.23
N ALA A 182 15.19 16.93 -24.09
CA ALA A 182 15.82 17.66 -25.19
C ALA A 182 16.03 16.77 -26.44
N ALA A 183 15.06 15.92 -26.78
CA ALA A 183 15.12 15.10 -28.01
C ALA A 183 13.91 15.27 -28.93
N HIS A 184 13.06 16.30 -28.74
CA HIS A 184 11.92 16.54 -29.62
C HIS A 184 11.82 17.94 -30.23
N GLU A 185 12.83 18.81 -30.08
CA GLU A 185 12.84 20.15 -30.71
C GLU A 185 14.03 20.39 -31.66
N GLY A 186 14.83 19.36 -31.97
CA GLY A 186 16.00 19.49 -32.85
C GLY A 186 15.81 19.15 -34.33
N LEU A 187 14.61 18.75 -34.78
CA LEU A 187 14.41 18.13 -36.10
C LEU A 187 13.48 18.89 -37.06
N LEU A 188 13.23 20.19 -36.84
CA LEU A 188 12.42 21.03 -37.73
C LEU A 188 13.10 22.31 -38.23
N LEU A 189 14.43 22.44 -38.13
CA LEU A 189 15.17 23.56 -38.73
C LEU A 189 16.38 23.07 -39.51
N SER A 190 16.15 22.34 -40.60
CA SER A 190 17.11 22.17 -41.70
C SER A 190 16.40 21.66 -42.94
N SER A 191 15.61 22.54 -43.57
CA SER A 191 15.28 22.47 -44.99
C SER A 191 15.11 23.91 -45.48
N THR A 192 16.16 24.46 -46.08
CA THR A 192 16.11 25.60 -46.99
C THR A 192 17.08 25.32 -48.11
#